data_AF-A0A6M5JD15-F1
#
_entry.id   AF-A0A6M5JD15-F1
#
_cell.length_a   1.000
_cell.length_b   1.000
_cell.length_c   1.000
_cell.angle_alpha   90.00
_cell.angle_beta   90.00
_cell.angle_gamma   90.00
#
_symmetry.space_group_name_H-M   'P 1'
#
loop_
_entity.id
_entity.type
_entity.pdbx_description
1 polymer ?
#
loop_
_entity_poly.entity_id
_entity_poly.type
_entity_poly.pdbx_seq_one_letter_code
_entity_poly.pdbx_strand_id
1 'polypeptide(L)'
;MTHHSEASLETAACLWEAILTLRARPITDPDAIGLALAIDKTFDALGTAALRLTVIGWTEIVEAAWRKVANDYPLCFDWDFVSVWIIDHIDWSDPSCPTVIQR
;
A
#
# COMPACT_ATOMS: atom_id res chain seq x y z
N MET A 1 -7.32 12.16 -21.63
CA MET A 1 -6.29 12.12 -20.57
C MET A 1 -6.99 12.39 -19.26
N THR A 2 -6.88 11.50 -18.30
CA THR A 2 -7.37 11.76 -16.93
C THR A 2 -6.50 12.85 -16.30
N HIS A 3 -7.13 13.86 -15.70
CA HIS A 3 -6.42 14.87 -14.93
C HIS A 3 -6.30 14.38 -13.49
N HIS A 4 -5.08 14.12 -13.04
CA HIS A 4 -4.79 13.77 -11.65
C HIS A 4 -4.37 15.02 -10.89
N SER A 5 -4.83 15.15 -9.64
CA SER A 5 -4.36 16.22 -8.75
C SER A 5 -2.93 15.92 -8.28
N GLU A 6 -2.18 16.96 -7.90
CA GLU A 6 -0.85 16.77 -7.28
C GLU A 6 -0.93 15.88 -6.04
N ALA A 7 -1.96 16.07 -5.21
CA ALA A 7 -2.19 15.24 -4.02
C ALA A 7 -2.46 13.76 -4.36
N SER A 8 -3.12 13.48 -5.49
CA SER A 8 -3.36 12.11 -5.94
C SER A 8 -2.09 11.46 -6.48
N LEU A 9 -1.24 12.22 -7.16
CA LEU A 9 0.07 11.73 -7.59
C LEU A 9 0.99 11.45 -6.40
N GLU A 10 0.96 12.32 -5.39
CA GLU A 10 1.69 12.11 -4.14
C GLU A 10 1.19 10.87 -3.40
N THR A 11 -0.13 10.69 -3.27
CA THR A 11 -0.70 9.48 -2.67
C THR A 11 -0.27 8.21 -3.40
N ALA A 12 -0.28 8.22 -4.73
CA ALA A 12 0.20 7.09 -5.53
C ALA A 12 1.71 6.81 -5.32
N ALA A 13 2.51 7.86 -5.15
CA ALA A 13 3.94 7.74 -4.84
C ALA A 13 4.16 7.14 -3.44
N CYS A 14 3.48 7.66 -2.41
CA CYS A 14 3.54 7.14 -1.03
C CYS A 14 3.12 5.66 -0.98
N LEU A 15 2.05 5.28 -1.69
CA LEU A 15 1.62 3.89 -1.78
C LEU A 15 2.71 2.98 -2.33
N TRP A 16 3.36 3.40 -3.42
CA TRP A 16 4.42 2.60 -4.02
C TRP A 16 5.66 2.52 -3.13
N GLU A 17 6.07 3.62 -2.50
CA GLU A 17 7.19 3.65 -1.55
C GLU A 17 6.93 2.76 -0.32
N ALA A 18 5.71 2.80 0.22
CA ALA A 18 5.33 1.97 1.35
C ALA A 18 5.43 0.47 1.02
N ILE A 19 5.01 0.05 -0.19
CA ILE A 19 5.18 -1.34 -0.65
C ILE A 19 6.65 -1.75 -0.70
N LEU A 20 7.52 -0.91 -1.26
CA LEU A 20 8.95 -1.18 -1.31
C LEU A 20 9.56 -1.27 0.09
N THR A 21 9.13 -0.40 1.01
CA THR A 21 9.60 -0.38 2.39
C THR A 21 9.14 -1.61 3.16
N LEU A 22 7.88 -2.01 3.03
CA LEU A 22 7.32 -3.22 3.65
C LEU A 22 8.02 -4.48 3.14
N ARG A 23 8.33 -4.54 1.83
CA ARG A 23 9.11 -5.63 1.24
C ARG A 23 10.54 -5.68 1.79
N ALA A 24 11.18 -4.53 1.97
CA ALA A 24 12.58 -4.44 2.42
C ALA A 24 12.76 -4.52 3.94
N ARG A 25 11.67 -4.67 4.71
CA ARG A 25 11.68 -4.49 6.15
C ARG A 25 12.57 -5.53 6.85
N PRO A 26 13.43 -5.12 7.80
CA PRO A 26 14.32 -6.04 8.49
C PRO A 26 13.56 -7.04 9.37
N ILE A 27 14.01 -8.28 9.29
CA ILE A 27 13.46 -9.51 9.90
C ILE A 27 13.67 -9.46 11.42
N THR A 28 12.81 -8.71 12.13
CA THR A 28 12.84 -8.62 13.60
C THR A 28 11.49 -8.94 14.25
N ASP A 29 10.41 -8.98 13.46
CA ASP A 29 9.04 -9.30 13.87
C ASP A 29 8.47 -10.38 12.93
N PRO A 30 8.03 -11.55 13.44
CA PRO A 30 7.43 -12.63 12.66
C PRO A 30 6.31 -12.21 11.71
N ASP A 31 5.43 -11.30 12.14
CA ASP A 31 4.29 -10.87 11.31
C ASP A 31 4.78 -9.96 10.16
N ALA A 32 5.76 -9.10 10.44
CA ALA A 32 6.44 -8.31 9.42
C ALA A 32 7.18 -9.19 8.39
N ILE A 33 7.75 -10.32 8.81
CA ILE A 33 8.38 -11.30 7.89
C ILE A 33 7.33 -11.93 6.99
N GLY A 34 6.21 -12.38 7.57
CA GLY A 34 5.12 -13.01 6.82
C GLY A 34 4.59 -12.10 5.72
N LEU A 35 4.36 -10.83 6.05
CA LEU A 35 3.93 -9.82 5.08
C LEU A 35 4.99 -9.54 4.02
N ALA A 36 6.26 -9.34 4.39
CA ALA A 36 7.34 -9.09 3.43
C ALA A 36 7.48 -10.25 2.42
N LEU A 37 7.39 -11.50 2.88
CA LEU A 37 7.41 -12.69 2.02
C LEU A 37 6.17 -12.78 1.12
N ALA A 38 5.00 -12.39 1.61
CA ALA A 38 3.78 -12.36 0.79
C ALA A 38 3.91 -11.32 -0.34
N ILE A 39 4.39 -10.12 -0.02
CA ILE A 39 4.68 -9.07 -1.00
C ILE A 39 5.72 -9.56 -2.01
N ASP A 40 6.81 -10.21 -1.56
CA ASP A 40 7.86 -10.72 -2.46
C ASP A 40 7.32 -11.75 -3.47
N LYS A 41 6.44 -12.66 -3.03
CA LYS A 41 5.75 -13.59 -3.92
C LYS A 41 4.88 -12.89 -4.95
N THR A 42 4.23 -11.78 -4.59
CA THR A 42 3.47 -10.96 -5.54
C THR A 42 4.39 -10.29 -6.57
N PHE A 43 5.57 -9.83 -6.15
CA PHE A 43 6.60 -9.34 -7.08
C PHE A 43 7.02 -10.42 -8.08
N ASP A 44 7.22 -11.66 -7.62
CA ASP A 44 7.58 -12.79 -8.48
C ASP A 44 6.45 -13.18 -9.45
N ALA A 45 5.19 -13.16 -8.98
CA ALA A 45 4.04 -13.58 -9.78
C ALA A 45 3.61 -12.56 -10.84
N LEU A 46 3.56 -11.27 -10.48
CA LEU A 46 3.07 -10.19 -11.36
C LEU A 46 4.19 -9.45 -12.09
N GLY A 47 5.38 -9.42 -11.51
CA GLY A 47 6.42 -8.48 -11.89
C GLY A 47 6.13 -7.06 -11.38
N THR A 48 7.22 -6.31 -11.21
CA THR A 48 7.20 -4.95 -10.63
C THR A 48 6.26 -3.98 -11.37
N ALA A 49 6.22 -4.05 -12.71
CA ALA A 49 5.44 -3.10 -13.51
C ALA A 49 3.93 -3.27 -13.32
N ALA A 50 3.44 -4.51 -13.34
CA ALA A 50 2.02 -4.80 -13.16
C ALA A 50 1.58 -4.53 -11.72
N LEU A 51 2.38 -4.98 -10.74
CA LEU A 51 2.10 -4.71 -9.33
C LEU A 51 2.01 -3.20 -9.04
N ARG A 52 2.93 -2.39 -9.59
CA ARG A 52 2.87 -0.93 -9.43
C ARG A 52 1.56 -0.34 -9.96
N LEU A 53 1.04 -0.82 -11.10
CA LEU A 53 -0.25 -0.37 -11.62
C LEU A 53 -1.42 -0.76 -10.71
N THR A 54 -1.37 -1.95 -10.11
CA THR A 54 -2.36 -2.38 -9.11
C THR A 54 -2.32 -1.46 -7.88
N VAL A 55 -1.12 -1.21 -7.35
CA VAL A 55 -0.91 -0.41 -6.13
C VAL A 55 -1.38 1.04 -6.31
N ILE A 56 -1.01 1.70 -7.41
CA ILE A 56 -1.47 3.09 -7.66
C ILE A 56 -2.99 3.14 -7.91
N GLY A 57 -3.62 2.02 -8.30
CA GLY A 57 -5.07 1.90 -8.43
C GLY A 57 -5.82 2.07 -7.10
N TRP A 58 -5.13 1.96 -5.95
CA TRP A 58 -5.73 2.14 -4.63
C TRP A 58 -5.80 3.60 -4.18
N THR A 59 -5.24 4.54 -4.95
CA THR A 59 -5.12 5.96 -4.61
C THR A 59 -6.42 6.56 -4.08
N GLU A 60 -7.52 6.44 -4.82
CA GLU A 60 -8.79 7.06 -4.43
C GLU A 60 -9.36 6.49 -3.13
N ILE A 61 -9.16 5.19 -2.89
CA ILE A 61 -9.65 4.49 -1.69
C ILE A 61 -8.84 4.97 -0.47
N VAL A 62 -7.53 5.10 -0.62
CA VAL A 62 -6.63 5.57 0.45
C VAL A 62 -6.91 7.03 0.78
N GLU A 63 -7.09 7.89 -0.23
CA GLU A 63 -7.49 9.28 -0.01
C GLU A 63 -8.83 9.38 0.72
N ALA A 64 -9.80 8.54 0.34
CA ALA A 64 -11.11 8.51 1.00
C ALA A 64 -11.01 8.01 2.45
N ALA A 65 -10.12 7.05 2.73
CA ALA A 65 -9.84 6.59 4.08
C ALA A 65 -9.16 7.69 4.92
N TRP A 66 -8.16 8.37 4.34
CA TRP A 66 -7.46 9.47 5.00
C TRP A 66 -8.40 10.61 5.38
N ARG A 67 -9.26 11.05 4.45
CA ARG A 67 -10.25 12.13 4.70
C ARG A 67 -11.16 11.87 5.91
N LYS A 68 -11.40 10.60 6.28
CA LYS A 68 -12.24 10.24 7.43
C LYS A 68 -11.52 10.42 8.77
N VAL A 69 -10.18 10.31 8.79
CA VAL A 69 -9.39 10.30 10.03
C VAL A 69 -8.40 11.46 10.14
N ALA A 70 -8.17 12.21 9.06
CA ALA A 70 -7.11 13.22 8.94
C ALA A 70 -7.10 14.27 10.06
N ASN A 71 -8.27 14.62 10.62
CA ASN A 71 -8.36 15.61 11.70
C ASN A 71 -7.89 15.06 13.06
N ASP A 72 -7.97 13.75 13.25
CA ASP A 72 -7.73 13.08 14.54
C ASP A 72 -6.52 12.13 14.51
N TYR A 73 -5.93 11.92 13.33
CA TYR A 73 -4.77 11.04 13.16
C TYR A 73 -3.50 11.77 13.62
N PRO A 74 -2.80 11.29 14.67
CA PRO A 74 -1.72 12.05 15.31
C PRO A 74 -0.37 11.98 14.57
N LEU A 75 -0.30 11.24 13.48
CA LEU A 75 0.92 10.87 12.76
C LEU A 75 0.85 11.30 11.29
N CYS A 76 1.94 11.13 10.53
CA CYS A 76 2.00 11.61 9.16
C CYS A 76 1.26 10.68 8.17
N PHE A 77 0.87 11.24 7.03
CA PHE A 77 0.11 10.52 6.01
C PHE A 77 0.95 9.42 5.33
N ASP A 78 2.19 9.72 4.97
CA ASP A 78 3.08 8.87 4.17
C ASP A 78 3.59 7.64 4.94
N TRP A 79 4.41 7.84 5.97
CA TRP A 79 5.11 6.76 6.66
C TRP A 79 4.21 5.97 7.60
N ASP A 80 3.28 6.67 8.26
CA ASP A 80 2.45 6.06 9.29
C ASP A 80 1.11 5.58 8.70
N PHE A 81 0.28 6.50 8.20
CA PHE A 81 -1.07 6.14 7.76
C PHE A 81 -1.07 5.18 6.56
N VAL A 82 -0.36 5.49 5.48
CA VAL A 82 -0.37 4.65 4.26
C VAL A 82 0.20 3.25 4.53
N SER A 83 1.30 3.15 5.29
CA SER A 83 1.88 1.85 5.67
C SER A 83 0.90 1.00 6.47
N VAL A 84 0.27 1.58 7.50
CA VAL A 84 -0.72 0.87 8.33
C VAL A 84 -1.94 0.49 7.50
N TRP A 85 -2.41 1.39 6.63
CA TRP A 85 -3.54 1.11 5.76
C TRP A 85 -3.27 -0.11 4.86
N ILE A 86 -2.09 -0.22 4.26
CA ILE A 86 -1.71 -1.38 3.44
C ILE A 86 -1.71 -2.68 4.26
N ILE A 87 -1.14 -2.65 5.47
CA ILE A 87 -1.08 -3.82 6.37
C ILE A 87 -2.48 -4.32 6.70
N ASP A 88 -3.40 -3.40 6.98
CA ASP A 88 -4.74 -3.73 7.49
C ASP A 88 -5.79 -4.01 6.40
N HIS A 89 -5.60 -3.47 5.20
CA HIS A 89 -6.64 -3.43 4.16
C HIS A 89 -6.28 -4.13 2.86
N ILE A 90 -5.07 -4.66 2.70
CA ILE A 90 -4.72 -5.45 1.51
C ILE A 90 -4.64 -6.93 1.88
N ASP A 91 -5.42 -7.74 1.17
CA ASP A 91 -5.25 -9.19 1.19
C ASP A 91 -4.15 -9.60 0.22
N TRP A 92 -3.12 -10.25 0.76
CA TRP A 92 -1.95 -10.76 0.04
C TRP A 92 -2.01 -12.29 -0.18
N SER A 93 -3.15 -12.93 0.10
CA SER A 93 -3.30 -14.39 0.04
C SER A 93 -3.13 -14.95 -1.38
N ASP A 94 -3.62 -14.23 -2.40
CA ASP A 94 -3.37 -14.53 -3.81
C ASP A 94 -2.22 -13.65 -4.36
N PRO A 95 -1.03 -14.23 -4.63
CA PRO A 95 0.10 -13.46 -5.13
C PRO A 95 -0.13 -12.88 -6.54
N SER A 96 -1.10 -13.37 -7.30
CA SER A 96 -1.46 -12.82 -8.62
C SER A 96 -2.54 -11.73 -8.53
N CYS A 97 -3.15 -11.54 -7.36
CA CYS A 97 -4.30 -10.67 -7.20
C CYS A 97 -4.38 -10.08 -5.78
N PRO A 98 -3.44 -9.19 -5.38
CA PRO A 98 -3.60 -8.47 -4.12
C PRO A 98 -4.81 -7.54 -4.20
N THR A 99 -5.74 -7.65 -3.24
CA THR A 99 -7.03 -6.94 -3.29
C THR A 99 -7.30 -6.15 -2.02
N VAL A 100 -8.03 -5.05 -2.17
CA VAL A 100 -8.49 -4.26 -1.02
C VAL A 100 -9.65 -5.01 -0.35
N ILE A 101 -9.50 -5.31 0.94
CA ILE A 101 -10.59 -5.83 1.77
C ILE A 101 -11.37 -4.66 2.39
N GLN A 102 -12.69 -4.65 2.17
CA GLN A 102 -13.58 -3.73 2.88
C GLN A 102 -13.85 -4.30 4.27
N ARG A 103 -13.30 -3.65 5.30
CA ARG A 103 -13.67 -3.88 6.70
C ARG A 103 -14.68 -2.83 7.15
#